data_AF-A0A950D9D6-F1
#
_entry.id   AF-A0A950D9D6-F1
#
_cell.length_a   1.000
_cell.length_b   1.000
_cell.length_c   1.000
_cell.angle_alpha   90.00
_cell.angle_beta   90.00
_cell.angle_gamma   90.00
#
_symmetry.space_group_name_H-M   'P 1'
#
loop_
_entity.id
_entity.type
_entity.pdbx_description
1 polymer ?
#
loop_
_entity_poly.entity_id
_entity_poly.type
_entity_poly.pdbx_seq_one_letter_code
_entity_poly.pdbx_strand_id
1 'polypeptide(L)'
;MKQILISCSLLLCGTAFGYQVLGNVYLTNGSQADVQAACSAAPDDGTITVVIPNGTYSWAGNLTITNSVSLAGASATGVTIQNNYAAGDLIDATSSQNGHINIYWLNFVDLANNGGGVGFTINTDRNEPSSYTVLVHDCSFDMSKIFTFAAVCRANGIIFWNDTFIGQGTNTAAGGIVFTCDKYGYTSSWNTPSTLGNLDKTGLNNSYVENCTFEAANFITDFNDNSRVVCRYNTMSDAAFGSHGQDTSIYGPRHWEIYNNTFTLTSGNPANLQDWFTVRGGTGVITQNSMPDIPSKCGIQLNVYSINRGLNDGDYGVACPVQYPAPRQVGWGWSASSTAYFGKVEDGNTSVLVGGVSPGAFASDGAGAVLDPVYIWNNTGDETSDPNYVFVNQYTPDNCGNNEQISTFLQQNRDYYVNAASPSWTPYTYPHPLHTAYAVASATPTPTPTPTPTPTPTPTPTATPTGEAVTITGDSLMVSRTSKNKIVIQGTGVSVSVSPSPSP
;
A
#
# COMPACT_ATOMS: atom_id res chain seq x y z
N MET A 1 35.88 -43.33 57.59
CA MET A 1 35.81 -42.71 56.26
C MET A 1 35.03 -41.41 56.38
N LYS A 2 35.72 -40.26 56.36
CA LYS A 2 35.11 -38.93 56.34
C LYS A 2 35.03 -38.50 54.88
N GLN A 3 33.82 -38.31 54.37
CA GLN A 3 33.60 -37.73 53.04
C GLN A 3 33.89 -36.24 53.10
N ILE A 4 34.88 -35.80 52.31
CA ILE A 4 35.18 -34.41 52.05
C ILE A 4 34.23 -33.98 50.92
N LEU A 5 33.35 -33.03 51.23
CA LEU A 5 32.56 -32.32 50.24
C LEU A 5 33.50 -31.38 49.46
N ILE A 6 33.63 -31.60 48.15
CA ILE A 6 34.35 -30.70 47.25
C ILE A 6 33.37 -29.60 46.84
N SER A 7 33.58 -28.40 47.35
CA SER A 7 32.90 -27.18 46.90
C SER A 7 33.61 -26.65 45.65
N CYS A 8 33.04 -26.91 44.46
CA CYS A 8 33.45 -26.25 43.22
C CYS A 8 32.63 -24.96 43.05
N SER A 9 33.15 -23.84 43.57
CA SER A 9 32.65 -22.51 43.23
C SER A 9 33.27 -22.07 41.89
N LEU A 10 32.59 -22.35 40.78
CA LEU A 10 32.86 -21.66 39.52
C LEU A 10 32.24 -20.25 39.62
N LEU A 11 33.08 -19.23 39.87
CA LEU A 11 32.74 -17.84 39.53
C LEU A 11 32.81 -17.72 38.00
N LEU A 12 31.71 -18.03 37.32
CA LEU A 12 31.44 -17.48 36.00
C LEU A 12 30.76 -16.13 36.23
N CYS A 13 31.50 -15.05 35.97
CA CYS A 13 30.93 -13.72 35.80
C CYS A 13 30.19 -13.70 34.44
N GLY A 14 29.10 -14.47 34.35
CA GLY A 14 28.11 -14.32 33.29
C GLY A 14 27.10 -13.28 33.76
N THR A 15 26.75 -12.35 32.89
CA THR A 15 25.56 -11.51 33.08
C THR A 15 24.38 -12.43 33.38
N ALA A 16 23.94 -12.50 34.64
CA ALA A 16 22.73 -13.23 34.97
C ALA A 16 21.58 -12.53 34.24
N PHE A 17 21.06 -13.15 33.18
CA PHE A 17 19.84 -12.70 32.52
C PHE A 17 18.71 -12.69 33.56
N GLY A 18 17.98 -11.58 33.62
CA GLY A 18 17.16 -11.16 34.74
C GLY A 18 15.65 -11.36 34.55
N TYR A 19 15.22 -11.92 33.42
CA TYR A 19 13.80 -12.16 33.17
C TYR A 19 13.21 -13.22 34.12
N GLN A 20 11.94 -13.03 34.48
CA GLN A 20 11.19 -13.90 35.37
C GLN A 20 10.15 -14.70 34.59
N VAL A 21 10.13 -16.02 34.75
CA VAL A 21 9.12 -16.90 34.17
C VAL A 21 7.89 -16.97 35.09
N LEU A 22 6.73 -16.59 34.55
CA LEU A 22 5.43 -16.52 35.22
C LEU A 22 4.38 -17.28 34.40
N GLY A 23 4.47 -18.62 34.37
CA GLY A 23 3.64 -19.44 33.49
C GLY A 23 3.94 -19.12 32.03
N ASN A 24 2.93 -18.63 31.30
CA ASN A 24 3.04 -18.27 29.89
C ASN A 24 3.59 -16.85 29.64
N VAL A 25 4.03 -16.16 30.70
CA VAL A 25 4.58 -14.80 30.61
C VAL A 25 6.02 -14.79 31.06
N TYR A 26 6.91 -14.25 30.23
CA TYR A 26 8.31 -14.00 30.58
C TYR A 26 8.47 -12.49 30.79
N LEU A 27 8.56 -12.08 32.06
CA LEU A 27 8.67 -10.67 32.44
C LEU A 27 10.14 -10.24 32.43
N THR A 28 10.48 -9.27 31.59
CA THR A 28 11.86 -8.77 31.45
C THR A 28 12.11 -7.56 32.36
N ASN A 29 13.35 -7.10 32.44
CA ASN A 29 13.71 -5.80 33.01
C ASN A 29 13.69 -4.66 31.96
N GLY A 30 13.31 -4.97 30.72
CA GLY A 30 13.21 -4.05 29.57
C GLY A 30 14.52 -3.66 28.88
N SER A 31 15.68 -4.06 29.42
CA SER A 31 16.94 -3.95 28.68
C SER A 31 16.96 -4.88 27.47
N GLN A 32 17.55 -4.43 26.37
CA GLN A 32 17.62 -5.21 25.12
C GLN A 32 18.17 -6.63 25.34
N ALA A 33 19.23 -6.77 26.14
CA ALA A 33 19.85 -8.07 26.42
C ALA A 33 18.93 -9.02 27.20
N ASP A 34 18.11 -8.50 28.11
CA ASP A 34 17.18 -9.32 28.89
C ASP A 34 15.95 -9.73 28.06
N VAL A 35 15.47 -8.83 27.20
CA VAL A 35 14.43 -9.14 26.21
C VAL A 35 14.91 -10.19 25.22
N GLN A 36 16.15 -10.07 24.71
CA GLN A 36 16.76 -11.08 23.86
C GLN A 36 16.82 -12.44 24.55
N ALA A 37 17.27 -12.49 25.81
CA ALA A 37 17.35 -13.74 26.56
C ALA A 37 15.96 -14.38 26.77
N ALA A 38 14.93 -13.59 27.04
CA ALA A 38 13.56 -14.06 27.19
C ALA A 38 13.00 -14.60 25.86
N CYS A 39 13.15 -13.86 24.75
CA CYS A 39 12.71 -14.29 23.42
C CYS A 39 13.42 -15.59 22.98
N SER A 40 14.73 -15.70 23.21
CA SER A 40 15.50 -16.90 22.87
C SER A 40 15.16 -18.12 23.73
N ALA A 41 14.70 -17.90 24.98
CA ALA A 41 14.33 -18.99 25.89
C ALA A 41 12.87 -19.45 25.76
N ALA A 42 12.01 -18.65 25.13
CA ALA A 42 10.64 -19.02 24.90
C ALA A 42 10.56 -20.22 23.92
N PRO A 43 9.69 -21.22 24.16
CA PRO A 43 9.41 -22.25 23.17
C PRO A 43 8.90 -21.64 21.86
N ASP A 44 9.27 -22.27 20.75
CA ASP A 44 8.84 -21.88 19.42
C ASP A 44 7.47 -22.50 19.09
N ASP A 45 6.43 -22.02 19.77
CA ASP A 45 5.05 -22.52 19.60
C ASP A 45 3.95 -21.44 19.76
N GLY A 46 4.35 -20.17 19.95
CA GLY A 46 3.42 -19.04 20.07
C GLY A 46 2.77 -18.91 21.45
N THR A 47 3.11 -19.76 22.41
CA THR A 47 2.42 -19.81 23.71
C THR A 47 2.92 -18.79 24.72
N ILE A 48 4.12 -18.23 24.52
CA ILE A 48 4.74 -17.28 25.45
C ILE A 48 4.56 -15.83 25.00
N THR A 49 4.24 -14.98 25.98
CA THR A 49 4.37 -13.52 25.86
C THR A 49 5.59 -13.04 26.65
N VAL A 50 6.55 -12.45 25.95
CA VAL A 50 7.66 -11.70 26.53
C VAL A 50 7.18 -10.28 26.80
N VAL A 51 7.18 -9.86 28.06
CA VAL A 51 6.64 -8.56 28.50
C VAL A 51 7.76 -7.62 28.90
N ILE A 52 7.74 -6.42 28.33
CA ILE A 52 8.58 -5.29 28.72
C ILE A 52 7.79 -4.45 29.73
N PRO A 53 8.28 -4.27 30.98
CA PRO A 53 7.60 -3.44 31.96
C PRO A 53 7.53 -1.97 31.51
N ASN A 54 6.56 -1.22 32.03
CA ASN A 54 6.44 0.20 31.72
C ASN A 54 7.73 0.95 32.08
N GLY A 55 8.20 1.79 31.17
CA GLY A 55 9.45 2.51 31.28
C GLY A 55 9.96 3.02 29.95
N THR A 56 11.07 3.77 30.02
CA THR A 56 11.82 4.22 28.84
C THR A 56 13.16 3.49 28.81
N TYR A 57 13.47 2.83 27.70
CA TYR A 57 14.64 1.99 27.54
C TYR A 57 15.47 2.46 26.35
N SER A 58 16.78 2.60 26.53
CA SER A 58 17.71 2.89 25.43
C SER A 58 18.30 1.59 24.91
N TRP A 59 18.06 1.29 23.64
CA TRP A 59 18.59 0.11 22.98
C TRP A 59 19.59 0.55 21.91
N ALA A 60 20.78 -0.04 21.93
CA ALA A 60 21.88 0.30 21.02
C ALA A 60 22.43 -0.95 20.30
N GLY A 61 21.62 -2.02 20.23
CA GLY A 61 21.96 -3.26 19.58
C GLY A 61 20.70 -3.98 19.12
N ASN A 62 20.88 -4.94 18.22
CA ASN A 62 19.81 -5.71 17.60
C ASN A 62 19.13 -6.69 18.58
N LEU A 63 17.81 -6.79 18.52
CA LEU A 63 17.00 -7.86 19.09
C LEU A 63 16.56 -8.81 17.98
N THR A 64 17.05 -10.05 18.01
CA THR A 64 16.63 -11.10 17.07
C THR A 64 15.52 -11.96 17.67
N ILE A 65 14.42 -12.13 16.92
CA ILE A 65 13.27 -12.97 17.28
C ILE A 65 13.01 -13.97 16.16
N THR A 66 13.31 -15.24 16.43
CA THR A 66 13.07 -16.36 15.49
C THR A 66 12.10 -17.40 16.03
N ASN A 67 11.79 -17.36 17.33
CA ASN A 67 10.81 -18.24 17.94
C ASN A 67 9.43 -17.57 17.84
N SER A 68 8.40 -18.38 17.70
CA SER A 68 7.00 -17.94 17.71
C SER A 68 6.64 -17.44 19.10
N VAL A 69 6.60 -16.11 19.27
CA VAL A 69 6.35 -15.45 20.55
C VAL A 69 5.51 -14.20 20.36
N SER A 70 4.86 -13.76 21.44
CA SER A 70 4.37 -12.38 21.55
C SER A 70 5.41 -11.52 22.26
N LEU A 71 5.84 -10.40 21.68
CA LEU A 71 6.61 -9.35 22.34
C LEU A 71 5.68 -8.17 22.64
N ALA A 72 5.51 -7.86 23.92
CA ALA A 72 4.52 -6.90 24.37
C ALA A 72 5.10 -5.86 25.30
N GLY A 73 4.68 -4.60 25.16
CA GLY A 73 4.75 -3.66 26.28
C GLY A 73 3.77 -4.05 27.38
N ALA A 74 4.05 -3.71 28.64
CA ALA A 74 3.14 -4.02 29.76
C ALA A 74 1.82 -3.23 29.69
N SER A 75 1.77 -2.16 28.88
CA SER A 75 0.55 -1.42 28.54
C SER A 75 0.75 -0.61 27.26
N ALA A 76 -0.35 -0.28 26.57
CA ALA A 76 -0.36 0.38 25.26
C ALA A 76 0.56 1.60 25.13
N THR A 77 0.61 2.46 26.15
CA THR A 77 1.41 3.70 26.12
C THR A 77 2.55 3.69 27.15
N GLY A 78 2.79 2.57 27.81
CA GLY A 78 3.66 2.52 28.98
C GLY A 78 5.12 2.21 28.70
N VAL A 79 5.43 1.69 27.50
CA VAL A 79 6.79 1.33 27.09
C VAL A 79 7.26 2.23 25.97
N THR A 80 8.39 2.91 26.18
CA THR A 80 9.10 3.66 25.14
C THR A 80 10.47 3.03 24.90
N ILE A 81 10.76 2.65 23.66
CA ILE A 81 12.08 2.18 23.23
C ILE A 81 12.75 3.30 22.44
N GLN A 82 13.85 3.81 22.96
CA GLN A 82 14.72 4.77 22.28
C GLN A 82 15.72 4.00 21.41
N ASN A 83 15.49 3.99 20.10
CA ASN A 83 16.41 3.39 19.15
C ASN A 83 17.68 4.26 19.07
N ASN A 84 18.80 3.73 19.57
CA ASN A 84 20.12 4.32 19.46
C ASN A 84 21.05 3.45 18.59
N TYR A 85 20.49 2.48 17.86
CA TYR A 85 21.24 1.54 17.06
C TYR A 85 21.39 2.05 15.62
N ALA A 86 22.53 2.70 15.34
CA ALA A 86 22.81 3.29 14.02
C ALA A 86 23.43 2.34 12.98
N ALA A 87 23.68 1.09 13.37
CA ALA A 87 24.50 0.15 12.59
C ALA A 87 23.70 -0.99 11.94
N GLY A 88 22.36 -0.99 12.08
CA GLY A 88 21.50 -2.03 11.54
C GLY A 88 20.08 -1.95 12.07
N ASP A 89 19.34 -3.04 11.92
CA ASP A 89 17.93 -3.11 12.32
C ASP A 89 17.81 -3.30 13.84
N LEU A 90 16.94 -2.54 14.50
CA LEU A 90 16.79 -2.63 15.96
C LEU A 90 16.13 -3.96 16.37
N ILE A 91 15.09 -4.38 15.64
CA ILE A 91 14.42 -5.66 15.84
C ILE A 91 14.43 -6.42 14.52
N ASP A 92 15.02 -7.62 14.50
CA ASP A 92 14.89 -8.61 13.42
C ASP A 92 13.88 -9.68 13.83
N ALA A 93 12.69 -9.67 13.23
CA ALA A 93 11.63 -10.63 13.48
C ALA A 93 11.39 -11.51 12.25
N THR A 94 11.76 -12.79 12.35
CA THR A 94 11.54 -13.78 11.29
C THR A 94 10.62 -14.88 11.80
N SER A 95 9.38 -14.92 11.33
CA SER A 95 8.42 -15.93 11.83
C SER A 95 8.91 -17.35 11.51
N SER A 96 8.78 -18.25 12.48
CA SER A 96 9.16 -19.64 12.29
C SER A 96 8.09 -20.43 11.51
N GLN A 97 8.33 -21.73 11.35
CA GLN A 97 7.36 -22.66 10.78
C GLN A 97 6.33 -23.18 11.82
N ASN A 98 6.42 -22.73 13.08
CA ASN A 98 5.65 -23.28 14.20
C ASN A 98 4.60 -22.30 14.77
N GLY A 99 4.60 -21.05 14.33
CA GLY A 99 3.68 -20.03 14.85
C GLY A 99 4.00 -18.62 14.38
N HIS A 100 3.09 -17.71 14.69
CA HIS A 100 3.25 -16.28 14.41
C HIS A 100 4.21 -15.63 15.42
N ILE A 101 4.85 -14.54 14.99
CA ILE A 101 5.43 -13.55 15.90
C ILE A 101 4.42 -12.40 16.01
N ASN A 102 4.10 -11.98 17.23
CA ASN A 102 3.16 -10.88 17.48
C ASN A 102 3.83 -9.77 18.29
N ILE A 103 3.89 -8.54 17.76
CA ILE A 103 4.59 -7.42 18.39
C ILE A 103 3.61 -6.29 18.64
N TYR A 104 3.45 -5.87 19.90
CA TYR A 104 2.46 -4.84 20.24
C TYR A 104 2.76 -4.01 21.48
N TRP A 105 2.09 -2.86 21.59
CA TRP A 105 2.19 -1.93 22.72
C TRP A 105 3.61 -1.38 22.96
N LEU A 106 4.35 -1.14 21.87
CA LEU A 106 5.69 -0.56 21.90
C LEU A 106 5.67 0.82 21.23
N ASN A 107 6.18 1.83 21.94
CA ASN A 107 6.36 3.17 21.39
C ASN A 107 7.85 3.37 21.07
N PHE A 108 8.19 3.39 19.80
CA PHE A 108 9.56 3.58 19.34
C PHE A 108 9.82 5.06 19.07
N VAL A 109 10.98 5.53 19.52
CA VAL A 109 11.51 6.86 19.18
C VAL A 109 12.89 6.66 18.59
N ASP A 110 13.05 7.01 17.32
CA ASP A 110 14.33 6.88 16.65
C ASP A 110 15.25 8.05 16.96
N LEU A 111 16.37 7.76 17.63
CA LEU A 111 17.38 8.74 18.01
C LEU A 111 18.71 8.49 17.27
N ALA A 112 18.85 7.33 16.63
CA ALA A 112 20.05 6.92 15.93
C ALA A 112 20.14 7.63 14.56
N ASN A 113 21.34 8.06 14.18
CA ASN A 113 21.53 8.59 12.84
C ASN A 113 21.70 7.47 11.81
N ASN A 114 20.60 7.08 11.19
CA ASN A 114 20.55 6.09 10.11
C ASN A 114 20.64 6.73 8.71
N GLY A 115 21.12 7.98 8.64
CA GLY A 115 21.22 8.74 7.39
C GLY A 115 21.87 7.92 6.27
N GLY A 116 21.08 7.62 5.23
CA GLY A 116 21.47 6.76 4.12
C GLY A 116 20.75 5.40 4.05
N GLY A 117 19.76 5.14 4.91
CA GLY A 117 18.91 3.94 4.82
C GLY A 117 19.51 2.67 5.42
N VAL A 118 20.51 2.81 6.30
CA VAL A 118 21.07 1.69 7.07
C VAL A 118 20.37 1.58 8.42
N GLY A 119 19.43 0.63 8.52
CA GLY A 119 18.78 0.26 9.78
C GLY A 119 17.34 0.74 9.92
N PHE A 120 16.43 -0.22 10.09
CA PHE A 120 15.02 -0.02 10.41
C PHE A 120 14.77 -0.18 11.92
N THR A 121 13.69 0.40 12.44
CA THR A 121 13.23 0.08 13.79
C THR A 121 12.79 -1.39 13.87
N ILE A 122 12.13 -1.88 12.82
CA ILE A 122 11.71 -3.27 12.73
C ILE A 122 11.91 -3.84 11.32
N ASN A 123 12.61 -4.97 11.25
CA ASN A 123 12.76 -5.77 10.06
C ASN A 123 11.95 -7.06 10.22
N THR A 124 11.02 -7.30 9.30
CA THR A 124 10.07 -8.39 9.35
C THR A 124 10.24 -9.34 8.18
N ASP A 125 10.25 -10.63 8.47
CA ASP A 125 10.47 -11.68 7.47
C ASP A 125 9.71 -12.96 7.85
N ARG A 126 9.56 -13.85 6.88
CA ARG A 126 8.93 -15.16 7.00
C ARG A 126 9.28 -16.01 5.80
N ASN A 127 9.28 -17.33 5.95
CA ASN A 127 9.36 -18.19 4.78
C ASN A 127 8.11 -18.07 3.90
N GLU A 128 8.30 -17.97 2.58
CA GLU A 128 7.23 -17.98 1.60
C GLU A 128 7.25 -19.28 0.76
N PRO A 129 6.11 -19.99 0.63
CA PRO A 129 4.84 -19.78 1.34
C PRO A 129 4.92 -20.26 2.81
N SER A 130 4.13 -19.66 3.68
CA SER A 130 3.94 -20.15 5.07
C SER A 130 2.49 -19.92 5.52
N SER A 131 2.06 -20.60 6.58
CA SER A 131 0.81 -20.28 7.28
C SER A 131 1.01 -19.27 8.42
N TYR A 132 2.27 -18.96 8.74
CA TYR A 132 2.66 -18.10 9.86
C TYR A 132 3.37 -16.86 9.37
N THR A 133 3.26 -15.79 10.16
CA THR A 133 3.71 -14.45 9.79
C THR A 133 4.15 -13.64 10.99
N VAL A 134 4.67 -12.44 10.73
CA VAL A 134 4.88 -11.39 11.72
C VAL A 134 3.68 -10.44 11.69
N LEU A 135 3.14 -10.18 12.88
CA LEU A 135 2.06 -9.24 13.16
C LEU A 135 2.66 -8.10 13.98
N VAL A 136 2.46 -6.86 13.55
CA VAL A 136 2.86 -5.67 14.28
C VAL A 136 1.61 -4.83 14.46
N HIS A 137 1.30 -4.45 15.70
CA HIS A 137 0.08 -3.71 15.95
C HIS A 137 0.08 -2.91 17.23
N ASP A 138 -0.80 -1.90 17.32
CA ASP A 138 -0.92 -1.04 18.50
C ASP A 138 0.45 -0.47 18.94
N CYS A 139 1.33 -0.18 17.97
CA CYS A 139 2.64 0.41 18.19
C CYS A 139 2.71 1.85 17.65
N SER A 140 3.68 2.63 18.13
CA SER A 140 4.00 3.94 17.56
C SER A 140 5.46 3.97 17.10
N PHE A 141 5.72 4.65 15.99
CA PHE A 141 7.03 4.82 15.40
C PHE A 141 7.28 6.31 15.15
N ASP A 142 8.00 6.96 16.05
CA ASP A 142 8.44 8.35 15.91
C ASP A 142 9.84 8.42 15.30
N MET A 143 9.92 8.90 14.06
CA MET A 143 11.18 9.00 13.30
C MET A 143 12.01 10.26 13.63
N SER A 144 11.55 11.05 14.60
CA SER A 144 12.15 12.23 15.21
C SER A 144 12.78 13.27 14.26
N LYS A 145 13.96 13.01 13.68
CA LYS A 145 14.81 14.01 13.01
C LYS A 145 15.65 13.52 11.83
N ILE A 146 15.67 12.22 11.50
CA ILE A 146 16.65 11.65 10.55
C ILE A 146 15.98 10.78 9.49
N PHE A 147 16.15 11.14 8.22
CA PHE A 147 15.56 10.45 7.06
C PHE A 147 15.65 8.92 7.16
N THR A 148 14.52 8.24 7.42
CA THR A 148 14.45 6.77 7.46
C THR A 148 12.99 6.27 7.37
N PHE A 149 12.82 5.01 6.98
CA PHE A 149 11.57 4.27 7.17
C PHE A 149 11.60 3.55 8.52
N ALA A 150 10.44 3.41 9.15
CA ALA A 150 10.34 2.75 10.45
C ALA A 150 10.50 1.23 10.34
N ALA A 151 9.86 0.64 9.32
CA ALA A 151 9.75 -0.80 9.17
C ALA A 151 10.16 -1.25 7.76
N VAL A 152 10.62 -2.51 7.66
CA VAL A 152 10.79 -3.20 6.38
C VAL A 152 10.14 -4.59 6.41
N CYS A 153 9.50 -4.95 5.31
CA CYS A 153 9.00 -6.29 5.03
C CYS A 153 9.89 -6.94 3.98
N ARG A 154 10.53 -8.06 4.35
CA ARG A 154 11.36 -8.90 3.46
C ARG A 154 10.55 -9.97 2.72
N ALA A 155 9.28 -10.07 3.05
CA ALA A 155 8.33 -11.05 2.56
C ALA A 155 6.92 -10.43 2.47
N ASN A 156 6.09 -10.98 1.59
CA ASN A 156 4.66 -10.76 1.52
C ASN A 156 3.94 -11.47 2.67
N GLY A 157 2.75 -10.99 3.03
CA GLY A 157 1.94 -11.59 4.09
C GLY A 157 2.25 -11.07 5.49
N ILE A 158 3.09 -10.02 5.62
CA ILE A 158 3.31 -9.30 6.88
C ILE A 158 2.12 -8.36 7.12
N ILE A 159 1.70 -8.23 8.38
CA ILE A 159 0.48 -7.51 8.73
C ILE A 159 0.80 -6.44 9.77
N PHE A 160 0.40 -5.22 9.45
CA PHE A 160 0.42 -4.06 10.34
C PHE A 160 -1.01 -3.61 10.62
N TRP A 161 -1.37 -3.39 11.88
CA TRP A 161 -2.64 -2.71 12.17
C TRP A 161 -2.65 -1.82 13.40
N ASN A 162 -3.47 -0.77 13.35
CA ASN A 162 -3.60 0.18 14.45
C ASN A 162 -2.26 0.77 14.92
N ASP A 163 -1.30 0.87 14.00
CA ASP A 163 0.01 1.47 14.26
C ASP A 163 0.01 2.95 13.89
N THR A 164 0.86 3.73 14.55
CA THR A 164 1.07 5.15 14.22
C THR A 164 2.50 5.37 13.76
N PHE A 165 2.67 5.92 12.56
CA PHE A 165 3.97 6.27 11.98
C PHE A 165 4.09 7.78 11.85
N ILE A 166 5.02 8.38 12.59
CA ILE A 166 5.24 9.82 12.63
C ILE A 166 6.54 10.12 11.89
N GLY A 167 6.40 10.72 10.71
CA GLY A 167 7.50 11.23 9.90
C GLY A 167 8.07 12.53 10.44
N GLN A 168 9.07 13.06 9.74
CA GLN A 168 9.81 14.26 10.16
C GLN A 168 9.18 15.60 9.79
N GLY A 169 8.15 15.60 8.96
CA GLY A 169 7.46 16.82 8.52
C GLY A 169 8.30 17.76 7.65
N THR A 170 9.34 17.26 6.96
CA THR A 170 10.14 18.05 6.01
C THR A 170 10.01 17.51 4.58
N ASN A 171 10.42 18.32 3.60
CA ASN A 171 10.26 18.08 2.15
C ASN A 171 10.78 16.70 1.67
N THR A 172 11.78 16.14 2.34
CA THR A 172 12.35 14.84 1.99
C THR A 172 11.96 13.74 2.97
N ALA A 173 10.99 13.92 3.87
CA ALA A 173 10.72 12.95 4.93
C ALA A 173 10.15 11.64 4.35
N ALA A 174 10.93 10.55 4.43
CA ALA A 174 10.38 9.21 4.43
C ALA A 174 9.80 8.91 5.82
N GLY A 175 8.79 8.05 5.85
CA GLY A 175 8.18 7.51 7.06
C GLY A 175 7.52 6.19 6.74
N GLY A 176 7.00 5.48 7.75
CA GLY A 176 6.22 4.26 7.49
C GLY A 176 7.06 3.03 7.12
N ILE A 177 6.68 2.34 6.04
CA ILE A 177 7.02 0.92 5.82
C ILE A 177 7.57 0.65 4.41
N VAL A 178 8.73 0.00 4.33
CA VAL A 178 9.30 -0.52 3.09
C VAL A 178 8.82 -1.94 2.83
N PHE A 179 8.52 -2.27 1.57
CA PHE A 179 8.15 -3.62 1.15
C PHE A 179 9.09 -4.10 0.05
N THR A 180 10.14 -4.82 0.42
CA THR A 180 11.16 -5.35 -0.50
C THR A 180 11.24 -6.86 -0.32
N CYS A 181 10.54 -7.59 -1.19
CA CYS A 181 10.36 -9.05 -1.15
C CYS A 181 11.24 -9.76 -2.20
N ASP A 182 12.42 -9.21 -2.48
CA ASP A 182 13.36 -9.68 -3.50
C ASP A 182 14.00 -11.03 -3.15
N LYS A 183 14.18 -11.32 -1.86
CA LYS A 183 14.77 -12.56 -1.31
C LYS A 183 14.26 -13.85 -1.95
N TYR A 184 12.96 -13.92 -2.27
CA TYR A 184 12.31 -15.12 -2.84
C TYR A 184 12.34 -15.15 -4.38
N GLY A 185 12.94 -14.15 -5.01
CA GLY A 185 13.06 -14.02 -6.46
C GLY A 185 11.73 -13.77 -7.16
N TYR A 186 11.80 -13.34 -8.43
CA TYR A 186 10.61 -13.02 -9.22
C TYR A 186 9.68 -14.22 -9.46
N THR A 187 10.19 -15.45 -9.36
CA THR A 187 9.39 -16.66 -9.57
C THR A 187 8.33 -16.84 -8.48
N SER A 188 8.55 -16.29 -7.29
CA SER A 188 7.57 -16.30 -6.19
C SER A 188 6.42 -15.31 -6.38
N SER A 189 6.63 -14.23 -7.15
CA SER A 189 5.67 -13.13 -7.27
C SER A 189 5.36 -12.73 -8.71
N TRP A 190 6.33 -12.22 -9.47
CA TRP A 190 6.08 -11.80 -10.85
C TRP A 190 5.73 -12.94 -11.80
N ASN A 191 6.15 -14.18 -11.56
CA ASN A 191 5.70 -15.32 -12.38
C ASN A 191 4.44 -16.01 -11.86
N THR A 192 3.64 -15.33 -11.03
CA THR A 192 2.36 -15.83 -10.55
C THR A 192 1.22 -14.84 -10.81
N PRO A 193 -0.03 -15.34 -10.94
CA PRO A 193 -1.20 -14.47 -11.06
C PRO A 193 -1.30 -13.44 -9.92
N SER A 194 -1.98 -12.33 -10.18
CA SER A 194 -2.30 -11.35 -9.14
C SER A 194 -3.22 -11.98 -8.09
N THR A 195 -3.05 -11.54 -6.85
CA THR A 195 -3.88 -11.94 -5.71
C THR A 195 -4.70 -10.76 -5.19
N LEU A 196 -5.13 -9.87 -6.10
CA LEU A 196 -5.92 -8.69 -5.79
C LEU A 196 -7.28 -9.08 -5.19
N GLY A 197 -7.66 -8.39 -4.11
CA GLY A 197 -8.91 -8.56 -3.41
C GLY A 197 -9.06 -9.97 -2.86
N ASN A 198 -10.25 -10.54 -3.02
CA ASN A 198 -10.55 -11.88 -2.55
C ASN A 198 -9.86 -13.01 -3.34
N LEU A 199 -9.01 -12.70 -4.32
CA LEU A 199 -8.12 -13.69 -4.93
C LEU A 199 -7.02 -14.13 -3.97
N ASP A 200 -6.63 -13.27 -3.03
CA ASP A 200 -5.91 -13.73 -1.84
C ASP A 200 -6.87 -14.59 -1.00
N LYS A 201 -6.60 -15.89 -0.91
CA LYS A 201 -7.45 -16.84 -0.17
C LYS A 201 -7.03 -17.02 1.27
N THR A 202 -5.78 -16.68 1.59
CA THR A 202 -5.17 -16.94 2.90
C THR A 202 -5.00 -15.67 3.72
N GLY A 203 -5.01 -14.50 3.07
CA GLY A 203 -4.60 -13.24 3.70
C GLY A 203 -3.09 -13.13 3.87
N LEU A 204 -2.33 -14.06 3.29
CA LEU A 204 -0.87 -14.12 3.43
C LEU A 204 -0.15 -14.06 2.08
N ASN A 205 -0.87 -13.89 0.97
CA ASN A 205 -0.26 -13.64 -0.35
C ASN A 205 0.06 -12.15 -0.55
N ASN A 206 -0.63 -11.27 0.20
CA ASN A 206 -0.37 -9.84 0.24
C ASN A 206 0.01 -9.46 1.67
N SER A 207 0.89 -8.47 1.83
CA SER A 207 1.03 -7.77 3.10
C SER A 207 -0.14 -6.79 3.30
N TYR A 208 -0.63 -6.65 4.53
CA TYR A 208 -1.78 -5.82 4.87
C TYR A 208 -1.39 -4.70 5.84
N VAL A 209 -1.83 -3.48 5.55
CA VAL A 209 -1.68 -2.29 6.41
C VAL A 209 -3.07 -1.72 6.66
N GLU A 210 -3.55 -1.86 7.89
CA GLU A 210 -4.95 -1.63 8.25
C GLU A 210 -5.11 -0.73 9.46
N ASN A 211 -5.99 0.26 9.40
CA ASN A 211 -6.26 1.14 10.55
C ASN A 211 -5.02 1.86 11.10
N CYS A 212 -3.94 1.95 10.32
CA CYS A 212 -2.75 2.68 10.71
C CYS A 212 -2.94 4.18 10.44
N THR A 213 -2.18 4.98 11.18
CA THR A 213 -2.08 6.43 10.99
C THR A 213 -0.67 6.76 10.53
N PHE A 214 -0.56 7.56 9.47
CA PHE A 214 0.71 8.07 8.97
C PHE A 214 0.69 9.58 8.96
N GLU A 215 1.72 10.20 9.52
CA GLU A 215 1.79 11.64 9.71
C GLU A 215 3.09 12.21 9.13
N ALA A 216 2.98 13.35 8.45
CA ALA A 216 4.10 14.24 8.13
C ALA A 216 5.26 13.56 7.37
N ALA A 217 4.96 12.80 6.32
CA ALA A 217 5.95 12.09 5.50
C ALA A 217 5.61 12.15 4.01
N ASN A 218 6.54 12.64 3.19
CA ASN A 218 6.38 12.69 1.74
C ASN A 218 6.23 11.29 1.12
N PHE A 219 6.89 10.28 1.70
CA PHE A 219 6.76 8.89 1.30
C PHE A 219 6.56 7.98 2.51
N ILE A 220 5.38 7.39 2.66
CA ILE A 220 5.04 6.47 3.76
C ILE A 220 5.27 5.00 3.41
N THR A 221 5.42 4.72 2.13
CA THR A 221 5.67 3.39 1.63
C THR A 221 6.79 3.42 0.62
N ASP A 222 7.49 2.30 0.57
CA ASP A 222 8.28 1.94 -0.58
C ASP A 222 7.82 0.57 -1.08
N PHE A 223 6.80 0.56 -1.94
CA PHE A 223 6.42 -0.68 -2.63
C PHE A 223 7.51 -1.03 -3.64
N ASN A 224 8.22 -2.10 -3.34
CA ASN A 224 9.44 -2.46 -4.01
C ASN A 224 9.41 -3.94 -4.43
N ASP A 225 10.55 -4.47 -4.84
CA ASP A 225 10.75 -5.77 -5.47
C ASP A 225 9.82 -6.89 -5.01
N ASN A 226 9.05 -7.42 -5.95
CA ASN A 226 8.10 -8.53 -5.76
C ASN A 226 6.96 -8.28 -4.77
N SER A 227 6.86 -7.09 -4.19
CA SER A 227 5.87 -6.79 -3.16
C SER A 227 4.43 -6.85 -3.68
N ARG A 228 3.56 -7.29 -2.79
CA ARG A 228 2.11 -7.43 -2.95
C ARG A 228 1.48 -6.78 -1.73
N VAL A 229 0.88 -5.61 -1.87
CA VAL A 229 0.52 -4.80 -0.69
C VAL A 229 -0.92 -4.31 -0.73
N VAL A 230 -1.62 -4.41 0.39
CA VAL A 230 -2.96 -3.85 0.60
C VAL A 230 -2.88 -2.79 1.70
N CYS A 231 -3.18 -1.55 1.35
CA CYS A 231 -3.30 -0.44 2.30
C CYS A 231 -4.74 0.03 2.35
N ARG A 232 -5.41 -0.24 3.47
CA ARG A 232 -6.83 0.04 3.62
C ARG A 232 -7.24 0.57 4.99
N TYR A 233 -8.29 1.40 5.02
CA TYR A 233 -8.82 1.99 6.26
C TYR A 233 -7.80 2.76 7.09
N ASN A 234 -6.75 3.29 6.45
CA ASN A 234 -5.72 4.08 7.11
C ASN A 234 -6.05 5.58 7.08
N THR A 235 -5.42 6.34 7.98
CA THR A 235 -5.49 7.81 8.00
C THR A 235 -4.14 8.39 7.63
N MET A 236 -4.11 9.24 6.61
CA MET A 236 -2.91 9.90 6.13
C MET A 236 -3.02 11.40 6.39
N SER A 237 -2.14 11.94 7.24
CA SER A 237 -2.08 13.36 7.57
C SER A 237 -0.78 13.94 7.05
N ASP A 238 -0.86 14.75 5.99
CA ASP A 238 0.32 15.25 5.29
C ASP A 238 1.28 14.11 4.90
N ALA A 239 0.70 13.02 4.38
CA ALA A 239 1.43 11.81 4.07
C ALA A 239 0.99 11.14 2.76
N ALA A 240 1.94 10.66 1.97
CA ALA A 240 1.67 10.13 0.62
C ALA A 240 2.41 8.81 0.34
N PHE A 241 1.83 8.00 -0.54
CA PHE A 241 2.37 6.69 -0.91
C PHE A 241 3.44 6.80 -1.99
N GLY A 242 4.47 5.98 -1.84
CA GLY A 242 5.54 5.81 -2.81
C GLY A 242 5.73 4.36 -3.22
N SER A 243 6.32 4.19 -4.39
CA SER A 243 6.82 2.90 -4.87
C SER A 243 8.10 3.10 -5.66
N HIS A 244 8.86 2.03 -5.80
CA HIS A 244 9.85 1.91 -6.85
C HIS A 244 9.28 1.25 -8.11
N GLY A 245 9.95 1.52 -9.22
CA GLY A 245 9.80 0.75 -10.45
C GLY A 245 11.12 0.06 -10.76
N GLN A 246 11.12 -0.74 -11.82
CA GLN A 246 12.34 -1.40 -12.27
C GLN A 246 13.48 -0.42 -12.59
N ASP A 247 13.17 0.86 -12.88
CA ASP A 247 14.16 1.93 -13.07
C ASP A 247 15.13 2.11 -11.88
N THR A 248 14.69 1.73 -10.69
CA THR A 248 15.45 1.90 -9.43
C THR A 248 15.60 0.64 -8.60
N SER A 249 14.81 -0.38 -8.90
CA SER A 249 14.80 -1.64 -8.15
C SER A 249 14.96 -2.82 -9.09
N ILE A 250 15.19 -4.02 -8.55
CA ILE A 250 15.45 -5.18 -9.39
C ILE A 250 14.20 -5.55 -10.21
N TYR A 251 13.03 -5.42 -9.60
CA TYR A 251 11.71 -5.84 -10.04
C TYR A 251 10.64 -4.75 -9.92
N GLY A 252 10.64 -3.98 -8.83
CA GLY A 252 9.48 -3.18 -8.45
C GLY A 252 8.29 -4.03 -7.97
N PRO A 253 7.17 -3.40 -7.60
CA PRO A 253 6.03 -4.06 -6.98
C PRO A 253 5.23 -4.87 -7.99
N ARG A 254 4.76 -6.04 -7.57
CA ARG A 254 3.92 -6.91 -8.40
C ARG A 254 2.49 -6.38 -8.49
N HIS A 255 1.91 -6.04 -7.34
CA HIS A 255 0.60 -5.40 -7.30
C HIS A 255 0.34 -4.70 -5.97
N TRP A 256 -0.66 -3.83 -5.97
CA TRP A 256 -1.05 -3.07 -4.80
C TRP A 256 -2.56 -2.78 -4.79
N GLU A 257 -3.13 -2.61 -3.60
CA GLU A 257 -4.52 -2.21 -3.39
C GLU A 257 -4.57 -1.07 -2.39
N ILE A 258 -5.20 0.02 -2.79
CA ILE A 258 -5.26 1.23 -1.99
C ILE A 258 -6.71 1.66 -1.91
N TYR A 259 -7.36 1.40 -0.77
CA TYR A 259 -8.79 1.70 -0.65
C TYR A 259 -9.31 2.00 0.74
N ASN A 260 -10.40 2.76 0.81
CA ASN A 260 -11.00 3.20 2.08
C ASN A 260 -10.03 3.98 2.99
N ASN A 261 -8.99 4.60 2.44
CA ASN A 261 -8.10 5.46 3.22
C ASN A 261 -8.65 6.90 3.25
N THR A 262 -8.34 7.63 4.33
CA THR A 262 -8.68 9.04 4.48
C THR A 262 -7.42 9.87 4.45
N PHE A 263 -7.35 10.86 3.55
CA PHE A 263 -6.24 11.79 3.42
C PHE A 263 -6.63 13.16 3.96
N THR A 264 -5.66 13.83 4.56
CA THR A 264 -5.79 15.20 5.03
C THR A 264 -4.53 15.98 4.66
N LEU A 265 -4.73 17.22 4.21
CA LEU A 265 -3.65 18.13 3.87
C LEU A 265 -3.75 19.37 4.76
N THR A 266 -2.69 19.63 5.51
CA THR A 266 -2.53 20.87 6.25
C THR A 266 -2.27 22.02 5.27
N SER A 267 -2.96 23.14 5.50
CA SER A 267 -2.79 24.35 4.69
C SER A 267 -1.31 24.73 4.57
N GLY A 268 -0.86 24.94 3.34
CA GLY A 268 0.53 25.26 3.02
C GLY A 268 1.40 24.06 2.66
N ASN A 269 0.87 22.83 2.68
CA ASN A 269 1.56 21.61 2.29
C ASN A 269 2.96 21.48 2.94
N PRO A 270 3.02 21.42 4.29
CA PRO A 270 4.29 21.45 5.02
C PRO A 270 5.21 20.27 4.70
N ALA A 271 4.63 19.09 4.38
CA ALA A 271 5.37 17.91 3.96
C ALA A 271 5.88 17.98 2.50
N ASN A 272 5.52 19.03 1.74
CA ASN A 272 5.79 19.17 0.31
C ASN A 272 5.37 17.95 -0.51
N LEU A 273 4.15 17.47 -0.29
CA LEU A 273 3.57 16.40 -1.08
C LEU A 273 3.48 16.84 -2.55
N GLN A 274 3.94 15.97 -3.45
CA GLN A 274 3.82 16.18 -4.90
C GLN A 274 2.59 15.49 -5.48
N ASP A 275 2.06 14.52 -4.73
CA ASP A 275 0.94 13.68 -5.07
C ASP A 275 0.50 12.91 -3.82
N TRP A 276 -0.67 12.28 -3.87
CA TRP A 276 -1.08 11.32 -2.83
C TRP A 276 -0.49 9.93 -3.09
N PHE A 277 -0.23 9.60 -4.36
CA PHE A 277 0.22 8.28 -4.78
C PHE A 277 1.13 8.33 -6.00
N THR A 278 2.36 7.86 -5.83
CA THR A 278 3.27 7.62 -6.95
C THR A 278 3.50 6.13 -7.15
N VAL A 279 2.99 5.60 -8.27
CA VAL A 279 3.19 4.20 -8.66
C VAL A 279 4.09 4.09 -9.89
N ARG A 280 5.08 3.19 -9.84
CA ARG A 280 6.11 3.03 -10.88
C ARG A 280 6.20 1.60 -11.45
N GLY A 281 5.30 0.71 -11.05
CA GLY A 281 5.21 -0.64 -11.61
C GLY A 281 3.97 -1.41 -11.14
N GLY A 282 3.76 -2.58 -11.74
CA GLY A 282 2.73 -3.53 -11.31
C GLY A 282 1.31 -3.17 -11.72
N THR A 283 0.34 -3.81 -11.06
CA THR A 283 -1.09 -3.57 -11.26
C THR A 283 -1.80 -3.35 -9.94
N GLY A 284 -3.01 -2.81 -9.96
CA GLY A 284 -3.70 -2.53 -8.72
C GLY A 284 -5.01 -1.80 -8.86
N VAL A 285 -5.55 -1.45 -7.69
CA VAL A 285 -6.77 -0.66 -7.57
C VAL A 285 -6.56 0.52 -6.63
N ILE A 286 -7.12 1.68 -6.99
CA ILE A 286 -7.20 2.86 -6.12
C ILE A 286 -8.67 3.25 -6.03
N THR A 287 -9.33 2.94 -4.92
CA THR A 287 -10.79 3.13 -4.83
C THR A 287 -11.28 3.51 -3.45
N GLN A 288 -12.41 4.21 -3.35
CA GLN A 288 -13.06 4.52 -2.08
C GLN A 288 -12.18 5.33 -1.10
N ASN A 289 -11.15 6.02 -1.60
CA ASN A 289 -10.33 6.91 -0.79
C ASN A 289 -10.95 8.31 -0.74
N SER A 290 -10.81 9.00 0.38
CA SER A 290 -11.19 10.42 0.52
C SER A 290 -9.95 11.30 0.45
N MET A 291 -9.81 12.06 -0.65
CA MET A 291 -8.63 12.86 -0.97
C MET A 291 -8.98 14.34 -1.15
N PRO A 292 -8.52 15.25 -0.27
CA PRO A 292 -8.56 16.68 -0.56
C PRO A 292 -7.56 17.01 -1.67
N ASP A 293 -7.83 18.12 -2.37
CA ASP A 293 -6.92 18.65 -3.40
C ASP A 293 -5.54 18.98 -2.80
N ILE A 294 -4.47 18.64 -3.52
CA ILE A 294 -3.14 19.20 -3.30
C ILE A 294 -2.92 20.35 -4.30
N PRO A 295 -2.96 21.62 -3.87
CA PRO A 295 -2.96 22.74 -4.80
C PRO A 295 -1.76 22.74 -5.76
N SER A 296 -2.05 22.81 -7.07
CA SER A 296 -1.06 22.83 -8.17
C SER A 296 -0.21 21.55 -8.31
N LYS A 297 -0.70 20.43 -7.80
CA LYS A 297 -0.08 19.11 -7.89
C LYS A 297 -0.99 18.13 -8.64
N CYS A 298 -0.78 16.84 -8.50
CA CYS A 298 -1.63 15.78 -9.05
C CYS A 298 -2.06 14.82 -7.95
N GLY A 299 -3.20 14.16 -8.09
CA GLY A 299 -3.66 13.20 -7.07
C GLY A 299 -2.90 11.88 -7.14
N ILE A 300 -2.92 11.26 -8.30
CA ILE A 300 -2.34 9.94 -8.57
C ILE A 300 -1.38 10.06 -9.75
N GLN A 301 -0.11 9.73 -9.50
CA GLN A 301 0.92 9.69 -10.51
C GLN A 301 1.21 8.25 -10.95
N LEU A 302 0.87 7.93 -12.19
CA LEU A 302 1.20 6.64 -12.81
C LEU A 302 2.43 6.82 -13.71
N ASN A 303 3.43 5.97 -13.52
CA ASN A 303 4.74 6.16 -14.15
C ASN A 303 5.32 4.86 -14.71
N VAL A 304 6.15 5.00 -15.73
CA VAL A 304 7.02 3.94 -16.24
C VAL A 304 8.40 4.57 -16.48
N TYR A 305 9.07 4.98 -15.41
CA TYR A 305 10.32 5.74 -15.53
C TYR A 305 11.42 4.97 -16.25
N SER A 306 11.35 3.64 -16.32
CA SER A 306 12.26 2.80 -17.11
C SER A 306 12.35 3.20 -18.59
N ILE A 307 11.36 3.90 -19.14
CA ILE A 307 11.37 4.41 -20.51
C ILE A 307 12.43 5.52 -20.72
N ASN A 308 12.66 6.38 -19.71
CA ASN A 308 13.48 7.59 -19.86
C ASN A 308 14.57 7.76 -18.79
N ARG A 309 14.55 6.93 -17.74
CA ARG A 309 15.55 6.90 -16.67
C ARG A 309 16.53 5.74 -16.89
N GLY A 310 17.62 6.04 -17.62
CA GLY A 310 18.62 5.07 -18.03
C GLY A 310 19.77 4.82 -17.05
N LEU A 311 20.70 3.95 -17.45
CA LEU A 311 21.87 3.48 -16.69
C LEU A 311 22.80 4.57 -16.13
N ASN A 312 22.76 5.79 -16.66
CA ASN A 312 23.70 6.87 -16.32
C ASN A 312 23.26 7.71 -15.10
N ASP A 313 22.15 7.36 -14.43
CA ASP A 313 21.58 8.15 -13.33
C ASP A 313 22.21 7.84 -11.94
N GLY A 314 23.31 7.10 -11.87
CA GLY A 314 23.98 6.78 -10.60
C GLY A 314 23.32 5.68 -9.75
N ASP A 315 22.05 5.35 -10.00
CA ASP A 315 21.27 4.31 -9.28
C ASP A 315 21.28 2.92 -9.96
N TYR A 316 22.26 2.67 -10.83
CA TYR A 316 22.36 1.42 -11.60
C TYR A 316 21.03 1.12 -12.35
N GLY A 317 20.57 2.08 -13.16
CA GLY A 317 19.26 2.07 -13.82
C GLY A 317 19.03 0.91 -14.81
N VAL A 318 17.96 0.97 -15.60
CA VAL A 318 17.68 -0.05 -16.62
C VAL A 318 18.16 0.39 -17.99
N ALA A 319 18.32 -0.59 -18.88
CA ALA A 319 18.38 -0.31 -20.30
C ALA A 319 16.95 -0.06 -20.82
N CYS A 320 16.75 1.07 -21.49
CA CYS A 320 15.42 1.67 -21.60
C CYS A 320 14.57 1.05 -22.71
N PRO A 321 13.33 0.61 -22.44
CA PRO A 321 12.46 0.02 -23.43
C PRO A 321 12.08 1.02 -24.54
N VAL A 322 12.03 0.53 -25.77
CA VAL A 322 11.51 1.26 -26.95
C VAL A 322 10.31 0.54 -27.58
N GLN A 323 9.81 -0.51 -26.94
CA GLN A 323 8.67 -1.31 -27.42
C GLN A 323 7.71 -1.62 -26.28
N TYR A 324 6.42 -1.45 -26.56
CA TYR A 324 5.34 -1.80 -25.65
C TYR A 324 5.06 -3.32 -25.63
N PRO A 325 4.77 -3.91 -24.46
CA PRO A 325 4.84 -3.30 -23.14
C PRO A 325 6.28 -3.17 -22.64
N ALA A 326 6.55 -2.15 -21.81
CA ALA A 326 7.78 -2.14 -21.05
C ALA A 326 7.74 -3.21 -19.95
N PRO A 327 8.89 -3.84 -19.63
CA PRO A 327 8.97 -4.79 -18.52
C PRO A 327 8.45 -4.15 -17.22
N ARG A 328 7.59 -4.89 -16.52
CA ARG A 328 7.02 -4.58 -15.19
C ARG A 328 6.32 -3.22 -15.07
N GLN A 329 5.91 -2.67 -16.21
CA GLN A 329 5.22 -1.40 -16.27
C GLN A 329 3.88 -1.43 -15.52
N VAL A 330 3.42 -0.24 -15.15
CA VAL A 330 2.09 -0.06 -14.56
C VAL A 330 1.00 -0.58 -15.52
N GLY A 331 0.01 -1.30 -14.98
CA GLY A 331 -1.10 -1.88 -15.75
C GLY A 331 -0.80 -3.23 -16.38
N TRP A 332 0.34 -3.84 -16.03
CA TRP A 332 0.75 -5.14 -16.53
C TRP A 332 1.02 -6.13 -15.41
N GLY A 333 0.59 -7.36 -15.66
CA GLY A 333 0.73 -8.50 -14.78
C GLY A 333 1.19 -9.72 -15.57
N TRP A 334 1.15 -10.87 -14.93
CA TRP A 334 1.64 -12.11 -15.52
C TRP A 334 0.72 -13.29 -15.23
N SER A 335 0.69 -14.22 -16.17
CA SER A 335 -0.04 -15.47 -16.10
C SER A 335 0.79 -16.57 -15.43
N ALA A 336 0.14 -17.66 -15.03
CA ALA A 336 0.81 -18.84 -14.49
C ALA A 336 1.77 -19.53 -15.48
N SER A 337 1.70 -19.20 -16.77
CA SER A 337 2.64 -19.66 -17.80
C SER A 337 3.81 -18.68 -18.03
N SER A 338 4.00 -17.71 -17.13
CA SER A 338 5.07 -16.73 -17.24
C SER A 338 6.45 -17.38 -17.26
N THR A 339 7.28 -16.98 -18.22
CA THR A 339 8.71 -17.25 -18.25
C THR A 339 9.53 -15.96 -18.16
N ALA A 340 8.95 -14.89 -17.61
CA ALA A 340 9.65 -13.61 -17.45
C ALA A 340 10.90 -13.81 -16.61
N TYR A 341 11.98 -13.12 -16.99
CA TYR A 341 13.30 -13.27 -16.38
C TYR A 341 14.06 -11.94 -16.31
N PHE A 342 13.46 -10.83 -16.75
CA PHE A 342 14.21 -9.59 -16.95
C PHE A 342 14.37 -8.79 -15.66
N GLY A 343 15.29 -9.15 -14.76
CA GLY A 343 15.71 -8.35 -13.58
C GLY A 343 16.93 -7.46 -13.81
N LYS A 344 17.22 -6.54 -12.88
CA LYS A 344 18.52 -5.85 -12.77
C LYS A 344 19.65 -6.88 -12.48
N VAL A 345 20.90 -6.50 -12.73
CA VAL A 345 22.13 -7.33 -12.81
C VAL A 345 22.38 -8.30 -11.64
N GLU A 346 21.77 -8.09 -10.47
CA GLU A 346 21.98 -8.96 -9.30
C GLU A 346 21.28 -10.33 -9.39
N ASP A 347 20.51 -10.59 -10.44
CA ASP A 347 19.93 -11.91 -10.74
C ASP A 347 20.97 -12.91 -11.31
N GLY A 348 22.07 -13.16 -10.59
CA GLY A 348 23.01 -14.30 -10.76
C GLY A 348 23.60 -14.59 -12.15
N ASN A 349 23.27 -13.79 -13.16
CA ASN A 349 23.49 -14.05 -14.57
C ASN A 349 24.30 -12.88 -15.14
N THR A 350 25.61 -13.00 -14.95
CA THR A 350 26.64 -12.00 -15.30
C THR A 350 26.78 -11.74 -16.80
N SER A 351 25.90 -12.30 -17.64
CA SER A 351 25.98 -12.18 -19.10
C SER A 351 25.08 -11.11 -19.74
N VAL A 352 24.29 -10.36 -18.97
CA VAL A 352 23.34 -9.39 -19.57
C VAL A 352 23.64 -7.92 -19.27
N LEU A 353 24.38 -7.54 -18.22
CA LEU A 353 24.50 -6.12 -17.86
C LEU A 353 25.81 -5.74 -17.12
N VAL A 354 26.97 -6.19 -17.62
CA VAL A 354 28.26 -5.53 -17.29
C VAL A 354 28.84 -4.93 -18.56
N GLY A 355 28.62 -3.61 -18.73
CA GLY A 355 29.32 -2.79 -19.71
C GLY A 355 28.91 -3.01 -21.17
N GLY A 356 28.09 -2.10 -21.70
CA GLY A 356 27.99 -1.86 -23.14
C GLY A 356 26.58 -1.88 -23.69
N VAL A 357 26.13 -0.71 -24.16
CA VAL A 357 25.02 -0.41 -25.08
C VAL A 357 23.64 -1.01 -24.76
N SER A 358 22.63 -0.13 -24.68
CA SER A 358 21.21 -0.51 -24.67
C SER A 358 20.92 -1.44 -25.86
N PRO A 359 20.45 -2.68 -25.66
CA PRO A 359 20.07 -3.53 -26.78
C PRO A 359 18.85 -2.90 -27.45
N GLY A 360 19.04 -2.42 -28.69
CA GLY A 360 18.07 -1.64 -29.48
C GLY A 360 16.74 -2.34 -29.82
N ALA A 361 16.42 -3.45 -29.17
CA ALA A 361 15.10 -4.05 -29.13
C ALA A 361 15.00 -4.95 -27.89
N PHE A 362 14.23 -4.53 -26.89
CA PHE A 362 13.79 -5.43 -25.84
C PHE A 362 12.66 -6.27 -26.43
N ALA A 363 12.91 -7.55 -26.67
CA ALA A 363 11.82 -8.51 -26.80
C ALA A 363 10.99 -8.45 -25.50
N SER A 364 9.67 -8.56 -25.59
CA SER A 364 8.77 -8.65 -24.43
C SER A 364 9.35 -9.55 -23.34
N ASP A 365 9.25 -9.12 -22.07
CA ASP A 365 9.80 -9.81 -20.87
C ASP A 365 9.20 -11.23 -20.69
N GLY A 366 9.71 -12.17 -21.49
CA GLY A 366 9.25 -13.55 -21.58
C GLY A 366 7.89 -13.76 -22.25
N ALA A 367 7.47 -15.02 -22.29
CA ALA A 367 6.08 -15.38 -22.58
C ALA A 367 5.24 -15.20 -21.30
N GLY A 368 3.96 -14.83 -21.46
CA GLY A 368 3.00 -14.84 -20.35
C GLY A 368 2.79 -13.50 -19.62
N ALA A 369 3.40 -12.41 -20.08
CA ALA A 369 2.97 -11.06 -19.73
C ALA A 369 1.52 -10.85 -20.21
N VAL A 370 0.67 -10.33 -19.34
CA VAL A 370 -0.74 -10.09 -19.62
C VAL A 370 -1.12 -8.68 -19.20
N LEU A 371 -1.97 -8.06 -20.01
CA LEU A 371 -2.59 -6.81 -19.62
C LEU A 371 -3.44 -7.06 -18.37
N ASP A 372 -3.09 -6.37 -17.29
CA ASP A 372 -3.76 -6.46 -15.98
C ASP A 372 -3.99 -5.01 -15.54
N PRO A 373 -5.00 -4.32 -16.08
CA PRO A 373 -5.08 -2.87 -15.98
C PRO A 373 -5.22 -2.37 -14.54
N VAL A 374 -4.71 -1.18 -14.28
CA VAL A 374 -5.02 -0.45 -13.05
C VAL A 374 -6.43 0.11 -13.12
N TYR A 375 -7.20 0.01 -12.02
CA TYR A 375 -8.54 0.60 -11.94
C TYR A 375 -8.61 1.66 -10.84
N ILE A 376 -9.12 2.83 -11.19
CA ILE A 376 -9.24 3.99 -10.29
C ILE A 376 -10.71 4.45 -10.31
N TRP A 377 -11.43 4.31 -9.21
CA TRP A 377 -12.87 4.65 -9.17
C TRP A 377 -13.39 4.91 -7.75
N ASN A 378 -14.56 5.54 -7.63
CA ASN A 378 -15.25 5.78 -6.35
C ASN A 378 -14.41 6.47 -5.27
N ASN A 379 -13.32 7.12 -5.64
CA ASN A 379 -12.64 8.03 -4.75
C ASN A 379 -13.46 9.32 -4.62
N THR A 380 -13.30 10.03 -3.52
CA THR A 380 -14.04 11.27 -3.20
C THR A 380 -13.11 12.37 -2.76
N GLY A 381 -13.64 13.59 -2.65
CA GLY A 381 -12.90 14.79 -2.22
C GLY A 381 -12.50 15.67 -3.41
N ASP A 382 -12.01 16.86 -3.11
CA ASP A 382 -11.78 17.92 -4.10
C ASP A 382 -10.77 17.50 -5.18
N GLU A 383 -9.80 16.65 -4.82
CA GLU A 383 -8.78 16.11 -5.72
C GLU A 383 -9.38 15.37 -6.94
N THR A 384 -10.52 14.71 -6.77
CA THR A 384 -11.14 13.95 -7.88
C THR A 384 -11.70 14.83 -8.99
N SER A 385 -11.79 16.16 -8.75
CA SER A 385 -12.17 17.16 -9.74
C SER A 385 -10.96 17.85 -10.38
N ASP A 386 -9.75 17.59 -9.90
CA ASP A 386 -8.53 18.19 -10.44
C ASP A 386 -8.26 17.66 -11.87
N PRO A 387 -7.89 18.52 -12.84
CA PRO A 387 -7.56 18.08 -14.19
C PRO A 387 -6.39 17.09 -14.28
N ASN A 388 -5.50 17.09 -13.28
CA ASN A 388 -4.38 16.17 -13.09
C ASN A 388 -4.67 15.12 -12.02
N TYR A 389 -5.94 14.86 -11.69
CA TYR A 389 -6.32 13.83 -10.71
C TYR A 389 -5.60 12.49 -10.95
N VAL A 390 -5.52 12.07 -12.21
CA VAL A 390 -4.65 10.97 -12.65
C VAL A 390 -3.69 11.52 -13.69
N PHE A 391 -2.41 11.49 -13.38
CA PHE A 391 -1.36 12.08 -14.20
C PHE A 391 -0.32 11.03 -14.62
N VAL A 392 0.02 11.02 -15.90
CA VAL A 392 1.13 10.22 -16.43
C VAL A 392 2.34 11.12 -16.51
N ASN A 393 3.29 10.97 -15.59
CA ASN A 393 4.45 11.85 -15.52
C ASN A 393 5.60 11.34 -16.41
N GLN A 394 6.30 12.31 -17.00
CA GLN A 394 7.44 12.12 -17.87
C GLN A 394 8.73 12.40 -17.10
N TYR A 395 9.60 11.39 -16.93
CA TYR A 395 10.92 11.62 -16.34
C TYR A 395 11.74 12.55 -17.24
N THR A 396 12.36 13.57 -16.63
CA THR A 396 13.17 14.59 -17.30
C THR A 396 14.45 14.81 -16.48
N PRO A 397 15.65 14.82 -17.10
CA PRO A 397 15.91 14.69 -18.54
C PRO A 397 15.73 13.26 -19.09
N ASP A 398 15.58 13.12 -20.42
CA ASP A 398 15.59 11.81 -21.08
C ASP A 398 17.02 11.23 -21.05
N ASN A 399 17.35 10.52 -19.97
CA ASN A 399 18.65 9.88 -19.76
C ASN A 399 18.90 8.73 -20.75
N CYS A 400 17.84 8.22 -21.38
CA CYS A 400 17.91 7.15 -22.36
C CYS A 400 18.25 7.66 -23.77
N GLY A 401 17.91 8.93 -24.07
CA GLY A 401 18.19 9.56 -25.36
C GLY A 401 17.38 8.97 -26.53
N ASN A 402 16.32 8.22 -26.25
CA ASN A 402 15.48 7.58 -27.26
C ASN A 402 14.29 8.46 -27.68
N ASN A 403 14.05 9.56 -26.96
CA ASN A 403 12.89 10.45 -27.18
C ASN A 403 11.53 9.73 -27.10
N GLU A 404 11.49 8.62 -26.37
CA GLU A 404 10.25 7.90 -26.05
C GLU A 404 9.44 8.69 -25.02
N GLN A 405 8.11 8.51 -25.05
CA GLN A 405 7.18 9.18 -24.14
C GLN A 405 6.45 8.13 -23.32
N ILE A 406 6.37 8.31 -22.01
CA ILE A 406 5.67 7.35 -21.13
C ILE A 406 4.19 7.21 -21.55
N SER A 407 3.57 8.25 -22.08
CA SER A 407 2.18 8.23 -22.58
C SER A 407 1.95 7.33 -23.81
N THR A 408 2.98 6.90 -24.55
CA THR A 408 2.82 5.89 -25.62
C THR A 408 2.75 4.48 -25.04
N PHE A 409 3.40 4.25 -23.89
CA PHE A 409 3.43 2.98 -23.17
C PHE A 409 2.28 2.82 -22.18
N LEU A 410 1.86 3.89 -21.53
CA LEU A 410 0.86 3.88 -20.47
C LEU A 410 -0.38 4.67 -20.91
N GLN A 411 -1.41 3.96 -21.36
CA GLN A 411 -2.60 4.55 -21.98
C GLN A 411 -3.87 4.32 -21.15
N GLN A 412 -4.64 5.39 -20.96
CA GLN A 412 -5.98 5.28 -20.40
C GLN A 412 -6.88 4.46 -21.32
N ASN A 413 -7.78 3.67 -20.74
CA ASN A 413 -8.65 2.71 -21.42
C ASN A 413 -7.91 1.52 -22.05
N ARG A 414 -6.64 1.31 -21.68
CA ARG A 414 -5.86 0.11 -22.02
C ARG A 414 -5.14 -0.41 -20.78
N ASP A 415 -4.17 0.35 -20.29
CA ASP A 415 -3.31 -0.02 -19.15
C ASP A 415 -3.89 0.45 -17.82
N TYR A 416 -4.69 1.51 -17.85
CA TYR A 416 -5.43 1.97 -16.67
C TYR A 416 -6.80 2.52 -17.06
N TYR A 417 -7.74 2.48 -16.12
CA TYR A 417 -9.08 3.02 -16.27
C TYR A 417 -9.39 3.96 -15.12
N VAL A 418 -9.91 5.15 -15.46
CA VAL A 418 -10.35 6.17 -14.49
C VAL A 418 -11.85 6.26 -14.55
N ASN A 419 -12.50 6.33 -13.37
CA ASN A 419 -13.96 6.32 -13.21
C ASN A 419 -14.63 5.05 -13.75
N ALA A 420 -13.90 3.93 -13.76
CA ALA A 420 -14.44 2.61 -14.07
C ALA A 420 -14.05 1.62 -12.99
N ALA A 421 -15.04 0.91 -12.45
CA ALA A 421 -14.79 -0.14 -11.49
C ALA A 421 -14.12 -1.35 -12.16
N SER A 422 -13.19 -1.98 -11.44
CA SER A 422 -12.64 -3.26 -11.88
C SER A 422 -13.75 -4.32 -11.98
N PRO A 423 -13.87 -5.05 -13.10
CA PRO A 423 -14.98 -5.99 -13.31
C PRO A 423 -14.89 -7.25 -12.45
N SER A 424 -13.72 -7.57 -11.91
CA SER A 424 -13.43 -8.82 -11.19
C SER A 424 -12.91 -8.60 -9.77
N TRP A 425 -12.82 -7.35 -9.30
CA TRP A 425 -12.31 -7.05 -7.97
C TRP A 425 -13.42 -7.07 -6.92
N THR A 426 -13.14 -7.73 -5.81
CA THR A 426 -13.92 -7.65 -4.58
C THR A 426 -12.91 -7.60 -3.44
N PRO A 427 -13.02 -6.67 -2.47
CA PRO A 427 -12.06 -6.58 -1.38
C PRO A 427 -11.88 -7.92 -0.65
N TYR A 428 -10.66 -8.21 -0.20
CA TYR A 428 -10.44 -9.27 0.78
C TYR A 428 -11.18 -8.96 2.08
N THR A 429 -11.48 -9.98 2.90
CA THR A 429 -12.16 -9.83 4.19
C THR A 429 -11.47 -8.78 5.06
N TYR A 430 -12.23 -7.82 5.57
CA TYR A 430 -11.79 -6.78 6.51
C TYR A 430 -12.65 -6.80 7.78
N PRO A 431 -12.07 -6.62 8.99
CA PRO A 431 -10.63 -6.60 9.27
C PRO A 431 -9.94 -7.89 8.87
N HIS A 432 -8.62 -7.87 8.69
CA HIS A 432 -7.87 -9.09 8.39
C HIS A 432 -8.20 -10.17 9.45
N PRO A 433 -8.42 -11.45 9.07
CA PRO A 433 -8.85 -12.49 10.02
C PRO A 433 -7.94 -12.63 11.26
N LEU A 434 -6.65 -12.35 11.12
CA LEU A 434 -5.69 -12.38 12.23
C LEU A 434 -5.86 -11.24 13.24
N HIS A 435 -6.60 -10.15 12.94
CA HIS A 435 -6.94 -9.14 13.95
C HIS A 435 -7.69 -9.79 15.11
N THR A 436 -8.73 -10.59 14.84
CA THR A 436 -9.55 -11.16 15.93
C THR A 436 -8.76 -12.17 16.75
N ALA A 437 -7.82 -12.90 16.14
CA ALA A 437 -6.99 -13.88 16.81
C ALA A 437 -5.94 -13.23 17.75
N TYR A 438 -5.50 -12.01 17.43
CA TYR A 438 -4.42 -11.31 18.13
C TYR A 438 -4.85 -9.96 18.71
N ALA A 439 -6.15 -9.64 18.70
CA ALA A 439 -6.69 -8.43 19.25
C ALA A 439 -6.40 -8.36 20.75
N VAL A 440 -5.70 -7.32 21.14
CA VAL A 440 -5.46 -7.00 22.55
C VAL A 440 -6.64 -6.19 23.07
N ALA A 441 -6.99 -6.38 24.35
CA ALA A 441 -8.02 -5.57 25.00
C ALA A 441 -7.47 -4.14 25.23
N SER A 442 -7.42 -3.34 24.17
CA SER A 442 -7.13 -1.90 24.24
C SER A 442 -8.43 -1.12 24.37
N ALA A 443 -8.41 0.02 25.08
CA ALA A 443 -9.56 0.90 25.23
C ALA A 443 -10.10 1.25 23.84
N THR A 444 -11.33 0.81 23.58
CA THR A 444 -11.98 0.88 22.27
C THR A 444 -11.74 2.25 21.62
N PRO A 445 -11.05 2.35 20.47
CA PRO A 445 -11.09 3.58 19.70
C PRO A 445 -12.56 3.84 19.41
N THR A 446 -13.04 5.04 19.77
CA THR A 446 -14.42 5.43 19.48
C THR A 446 -14.61 5.23 17.98
N PRO A 447 -15.59 4.40 17.53
CA PRO A 447 -15.77 4.15 16.11
C PRO A 447 -15.93 5.50 15.43
N THR A 448 -14.98 5.85 14.56
CA THR A 448 -15.19 6.94 13.61
C THR A 448 -16.46 6.57 12.87
N PRO A 449 -17.51 7.41 12.93
CA PRO A 449 -18.80 7.06 12.34
C PRO A 449 -18.55 6.70 10.88
N THR A 450 -18.87 5.46 10.51
CA THR A 450 -18.97 5.07 9.12
C THR A 450 -19.86 6.11 8.45
N PRO A 451 -19.43 6.80 7.38
CA PRO A 451 -20.32 7.70 6.65
C PRO A 451 -21.55 6.87 6.30
N THR A 452 -22.68 7.26 6.89
CA THR A 452 -23.95 6.61 6.58
C THR A 452 -24.12 6.76 5.07
N PRO A 453 -24.37 5.67 4.31
CA PRO A 453 -24.62 5.79 2.89
C PRO A 453 -25.70 6.86 2.73
N THR A 454 -25.33 7.97 2.08
CA THR A 454 -26.29 9.02 1.79
C THR A 454 -27.40 8.33 1.01
N PRO A 455 -28.66 8.34 1.49
CA PRO A 455 -29.74 7.66 0.79
C PRO A 455 -29.75 8.21 -0.63
N THR A 456 -29.52 7.32 -1.60
CA THR A 456 -29.68 7.65 -3.01
C THR A 456 -31.05 8.31 -3.14
N PRO A 457 -31.14 9.57 -3.62
CA PRO A 457 -32.41 10.23 -3.75
C PRO A 457 -33.32 9.32 -4.56
N THR A 458 -34.44 8.92 -3.95
CA THR A 458 -35.48 8.18 -4.65
C THR A 458 -35.83 9.03 -5.88
N PRO A 459 -35.78 8.48 -7.11
CA PRO A 459 -36.14 9.26 -8.28
C PRO A 459 -37.52 9.86 -8.05
N THR A 460 -37.57 11.18 -7.97
CA THR A 460 -38.84 11.90 -7.93
C THR A 460 -39.55 11.53 -9.23
N PRO A 461 -40.78 10.97 -9.19
CA PRO A 461 -41.47 10.60 -10.40
C PRO A 461 -41.57 11.85 -11.28
N THR A 462 -40.91 11.81 -12.44
CA THR A 462 -41.03 12.84 -13.46
C THR A 462 -42.51 12.97 -13.80
N ALA A 463 -43.08 14.17 -13.61
CA ALA A 463 -44.47 14.44 -13.94
C ALA A 463 -44.74 13.99 -15.38
N THR A 464 -45.72 13.10 -15.54
CA THR A 464 -46.18 12.70 -16.87
C THR A 464 -46.68 13.95 -17.60
N PRO A 465 -46.16 14.29 -18.80
CA PRO A 465 -46.60 15.48 -19.51
C PRO A 465 -48.11 15.39 -19.75
N THR A 466 -48.84 16.38 -19.24
CA THR A 466 -50.28 16.51 -19.43
C THR A 466 -50.51 16.87 -20.89
N GLY A 467 -51.29 16.05 -21.62
CA GLY A 467 -51.51 16.24 -23.04
C GLY A 467 -52.07 17.62 -23.37
N GLU A 468 -51.47 18.31 -24.34
CA GLU A 468 -52.02 19.54 -24.91
C GLU A 468 -53.08 19.20 -25.96
N ALA A 469 -54.21 19.90 -25.92
CA ALA A 469 -55.26 19.81 -26.92
C ALA A 469 -55.09 20.92 -27.96
N VAL A 470 -55.08 20.54 -29.24
CA VAL A 470 -55.09 21.49 -30.35
C VAL A 470 -56.55 21.70 -30.78
N THR A 471 -57.06 22.91 -30.61
CA THR A 471 -58.42 23.29 -31.02
C THR A 471 -58.35 24.15 -32.29
N ILE A 472 -59.22 23.84 -33.26
CA ILE A 472 -59.29 24.56 -34.54
C ILE A 472 -60.73 25.01 -34.74
N THR A 473 -60.92 26.31 -34.89
CA THR A 473 -62.24 26.94 -35.06
C THR A 473 -62.28 27.76 -36.35
N GLY A 474 -63.46 27.89 -36.95
CA GLY A 474 -63.68 28.65 -38.18
C GLY A 474 -65.04 28.35 -38.79
N ASP A 475 -65.45 29.19 -39.73
CA ASP A 475 -66.72 29.04 -40.44
C ASP A 475 -66.52 28.15 -41.67
N SER A 476 -67.42 27.18 -41.87
CA SER A 476 -67.38 26.22 -42.98
C SER A 476 -66.07 25.41 -43.07
N LEU A 477 -65.61 24.88 -41.93
CA LEU A 477 -64.42 24.04 -41.86
C LEU A 477 -64.57 22.75 -42.68
N MET A 478 -63.66 22.53 -43.62
CA MET A 478 -63.47 21.26 -44.30
C MET A 478 -62.13 20.64 -43.88
N VAL A 479 -62.18 19.41 -43.38
CA VAL A 479 -61.01 18.62 -42.98
C VAL A 479 -60.80 17.52 -44.02
N SER A 480 -59.63 17.51 -44.65
CA SER A 480 -59.27 16.47 -45.61
C SER A 480 -57.89 15.88 -45.28
N ARG A 481 -57.76 14.57 -45.40
CA ARG A 481 -56.46 13.89 -45.30
C ARG A 481 -55.87 13.77 -46.69
N THR A 482 -54.80 14.52 -46.96
CA THR A 482 -54.18 14.54 -48.29
C THR A 482 -53.07 13.49 -48.45
N SER A 483 -52.53 12.96 -47.34
CA SER A 483 -51.59 11.84 -47.36
C SER A 483 -51.52 11.11 -46.01
N LYS A 484 -50.72 10.03 -45.94
CA LYS A 484 -50.53 9.24 -44.69
C LYS A 484 -50.11 10.11 -43.50
N ASN A 485 -49.39 11.22 -43.73
CA ASN A 485 -48.88 12.08 -42.66
C ASN A 485 -49.31 13.56 -42.79
N LYS A 486 -50.37 13.86 -43.56
CA LYS A 486 -50.82 15.25 -43.77
C LYS A 486 -52.34 15.38 -43.74
N ILE A 487 -52.82 16.23 -42.84
CA ILE A 487 -54.21 16.71 -42.76
C ILE A 487 -54.20 18.18 -43.18
N VAL A 488 -55.16 18.57 -44.02
CA VAL A 488 -55.37 19.93 -44.47
C VAL A 488 -56.75 20.38 -44.00
N ILE A 489 -56.80 21.54 -43.36
CA ILE A 489 -58.02 22.16 -42.84
C ILE A 489 -58.20 23.49 -43.57
N GLN A 490 -59.36 23.68 -44.18
CA GLN A 490 -59.70 24.87 -44.96
C GLN A 490 -61.04 25.43 -44.49
N GLY A 491 -61.18 26.74 -44.50
CA GLY A 491 -62.39 27.44 -44.08
C GLY A 491 -62.15 28.94 -44.07
N THR A 492 -63.18 29.72 -43.74
CA THR A 492 -63.08 31.17 -43.54
C THR A 492 -62.96 31.48 -42.06
N GLY A 493 -62.06 32.40 -41.68
CA GLY A 493 -61.85 32.76 -40.28
C GLY A 493 -61.18 31.68 -39.43
N VAL A 494 -60.32 30.83 -40.02
CA VAL A 494 -59.69 29.73 -39.30
C VAL A 494 -58.68 30.25 -38.26
N SER A 495 -58.85 29.84 -37.01
CA SER A 495 -57.91 30.04 -35.92
C SER A 495 -57.50 28.71 -35.29
N VAL A 496 -56.22 28.59 -34.93
CA VAL A 496 -55.66 27.43 -34.24
C VAL A 496 -55.14 27.88 -32.89
N SER A 497 -55.57 27.21 -31.82
CA SER A 497 -55.08 27.46 -30.47
C SER A 497 -54.69 26.13 -29.82
N VAL A 498 -53.62 26.17 -29.03
CA VAL A 498 -53.21 25.05 -28.18
C VAL A 498 -53.56 25.41 -26.74
N SER A 499 -54.28 24.52 -26.07
CA SER A 499 -54.66 24.70 -24.67
C SER A 499 -54.42 23.40 -23.90
N PRO A 500 -54.23 23.45 -22.57
CA PRO A 500 -54.20 22.25 -21.75
C PRO A 500 -55.46 21.43 -22.01
N SER A 501 -55.32 20.10 -22.17
CA SER A 501 -56.51 19.25 -22.28
C SER A 501 -57.40 19.48 -21.06
N PRO A 502 -58.72 19.71 -21.22
CA PRO A 502 -59.62 19.68 -20.09
C PRO A 502 -59.47 18.32 -19.38
N SER A 503 -59.34 18.32 -18.06
CA SER A 503 -59.34 17.07 -17.29
C SER A 503 -60.66 16.34 -17.52
N PRO A 504 -60.64 15.00 -17.64
CA PRO A 504 -61.86 14.20 -17.78
C PRO A 504 -62.82 14.37 -16.59
#